data_AF-N9F0S8-F1
#
_entry.id   AF-N9F0S8-F1
#
_cell.length_a   1.000
_cell.length_b   1.000
_cell.length_c   1.000
_cell.angle_alpha   90.00
_cell.angle_beta   90.00
_cell.angle_gamma   90.00
#
_symmetry.space_group_name_H-M   'P 1'
#
loop_
_entity.id
_entity.type
_entity.pdbx_description
1 polymer ?
#
loop_
_entity_poly.entity_id
_entity_poly.type
_entity_poly.pdbx_seq_one_letter_code
_entity_poly.pdbx_strand_id
1 'polypeptide(L)'
;MENRWHSDQENNMRPDVKADPCPWCGSSSIVVDSKIIDFEVCGEKQTQWSAQASCHECGATSPSIDIGPWSHPLEDEYNQVDWENEREVVNFAVKVWNCRT
;
A
#
# COMPACT_ATOMS: atom_id res chain seq x y z
N MET A 1 11.59 9.48 0.00
CA MET A 1 11.07 9.49 1.38
C MET A 1 10.36 8.17 1.59
N GLU A 2 10.63 7.47 2.69
CA GLU A 2 10.02 6.18 3.02
C GLU A 2 9.37 6.29 4.39
N ASN A 3 8.14 5.83 4.49
CA ASN A 3 7.27 5.96 5.65
C ASN A 3 6.68 4.59 5.99
N ARG A 4 6.54 4.29 7.28
CA ARG A 4 5.91 3.06 7.76
C ARG A 4 4.67 3.38 8.56
N TRP A 5 3.54 2.83 8.12
CA TRP A 5 2.22 2.99 8.69
C TRP A 5 1.83 1.74 9.46
N HIS A 6 1.33 1.90 10.69
CA HIS A 6 0.83 0.78 11.50
C HIS A 6 -0.49 1.17 12.19
N SER A 7 -1.36 0.20 12.43
CA SER A 7 -2.69 0.44 13.02
C SER A 7 -2.68 0.98 14.46
N ASP A 8 -1.55 0.86 15.15
CA ASP A 8 -1.36 1.28 16.55
C ASP A 8 -0.52 2.57 16.69
N GLN A 9 -0.12 3.19 15.58
CA GLN A 9 0.65 4.42 15.62
C GLN A 9 -0.22 5.63 15.95
N GLU A 10 0.24 6.45 16.91
CA GLU A 10 -0.46 7.65 17.37
C GLU A 10 -0.08 8.93 16.59
N ASN A 11 0.93 8.87 15.71
CA ASN A 11 1.51 10.02 15.01
C ASN A 11 0.84 10.33 13.65
N ASN A 12 -0.48 10.14 13.53
CA ASN A 12 -1.25 10.21 12.28
C ASN A 12 -0.86 9.19 11.19
N MET A 13 0.11 8.30 11.42
CA MET A 13 0.52 7.26 10.45
C MET A 13 -0.31 5.98 10.59
N ARG A 14 -1.58 6.14 10.90
CA ARG A 14 -2.57 5.07 10.97
C ARG A 14 -3.37 5.04 9.66
N PRO A 15 -3.42 3.90 8.95
CA PRO A 15 -4.34 3.72 7.83
C PRO A 15 -5.80 3.84 8.28
N ASP A 16 -6.65 4.43 7.44
CA ASP A 16 -8.09 4.55 7.71
C ASP A 16 -8.80 3.21 7.49
N VAL A 17 -8.28 2.39 6.58
CA VAL A 17 -8.74 1.03 6.32
C VAL A 17 -8.09 0.07 7.31
N LYS A 18 -8.90 -0.80 7.92
CA LYS A 18 -8.41 -1.84 8.84
C LYS A 18 -7.88 -3.04 8.04
N ALA A 19 -6.66 -3.48 8.37
CA ALA A 19 -6.08 -4.69 7.79
C ALA A 19 -6.66 -5.96 8.44
N ASP A 20 -6.87 -6.98 7.61
CA ASP A 20 -7.21 -8.33 8.05
C ASP A 20 -5.98 -9.03 8.64
N PRO A 21 -6.16 -9.94 9.63
CA PRO A 21 -5.05 -10.69 10.19
C PRO A 21 -4.26 -11.45 9.14
N CYS A 22 -2.96 -11.60 9.35
CA CYS A 22 -2.06 -12.36 8.51
C CYS A 22 -2.57 -13.79 8.27
N PRO A 23 -2.71 -14.24 7.02
CA PRO A 23 -3.24 -15.57 6.73
C PRO A 23 -2.24 -16.68 7.07
N TRP A 24 -0.95 -16.35 7.16
CA TRP A 24 0.11 -17.32 7.43
C TRP A 24 0.37 -17.53 8.92
N CYS A 25 0.39 -16.46 9.72
CA CYS A 25 0.70 -16.54 11.15
C CYS A 25 -0.43 -16.07 12.08
N GLY A 26 -1.55 -15.57 11.55
CA GLY A 26 -2.69 -15.08 12.33
C GLY A 26 -2.48 -13.72 13.02
N SER A 27 -1.30 -13.11 12.91
CA SER A 27 -1.00 -11.82 13.54
C SER A 27 -1.81 -10.68 12.94
N SER A 28 -2.31 -9.76 13.78
CA SER A 28 -2.93 -8.50 13.34
C SER A 28 -1.92 -7.35 13.18
N SER A 29 -0.62 -7.60 13.39
CA SER A 29 0.43 -6.59 13.20
C SER A 29 0.78 -6.48 11.71
N ILE A 30 -0.03 -5.70 11.00
CA ILE A 30 0.14 -5.39 9.58
C ILE A 30 0.68 -3.97 9.47
N VAL A 31 1.79 -3.84 8.76
CA VAL A 31 2.40 -2.57 8.41
C VAL A 31 2.17 -2.27 6.94
N VAL A 32 2.14 -0.99 6.59
CA VAL A 32 2.22 -0.54 5.21
C VAL A 32 3.42 0.36 5.06
N ASP A 33 4.36 -0.04 4.20
CA ASP A 33 5.50 0.78 3.84
C ASP A 33 5.13 1.59 2.59
N SER A 34 5.22 2.92 2.66
CA SER A 34 4.99 3.84 1.55
C SER A 34 6.28 4.54 1.15
N LYS A 35 6.46 4.78 -0.14
CA LYS A 35 7.61 5.47 -0.69
C LYS A 35 7.23 6.33 -1.88
N ILE A 36 8.00 7.38 -2.10
CA ILE A 36 7.94 8.17 -3.33
C ILE A 36 8.71 7.44 -4.43
N ILE A 37 8.12 7.33 -5.62
CA ILE A 37 8.76 6.84 -6.84
C ILE A 37 8.81 7.98 -7.85
N ASP A 38 10.00 8.24 -8.38
CA ASP A 38 10.22 9.15 -9.51
C ASP A 38 10.34 8.35 -10.80
N PHE A 39 9.65 8.77 -11.85
CA PHE A 39 9.68 8.14 -13.17
C PHE A 39 9.60 9.19 -14.29
N GLU A 40 9.95 8.80 -15.50
CA GLU A 40 9.95 9.70 -16.67
C GLU A 40 8.90 9.26 -17.67
N VAL A 41 8.02 10.17 -18.07
CA VAL A 41 7.00 9.96 -19.10
C VAL A 41 7.20 11.00 -20.19
N CYS A 42 7.47 10.56 -21.42
CA CYS A 42 7.66 11.44 -22.58
C CYS A 42 8.74 12.54 -22.35
N GLY A 43 9.76 12.29 -21.53
CA GLY A 43 10.81 13.26 -21.21
C GLY A 43 10.51 14.17 -20.00
N GLU A 44 9.35 14.01 -19.36
CA GLU A 44 8.97 14.78 -18.16
C GLU A 44 9.09 13.91 -16.90
N LYS A 45 9.72 14.46 -15.85
CA LYS A 45 9.82 13.82 -14.54
C LYS A 45 8.49 13.91 -13.83
N GLN A 46 7.97 12.77 -13.42
CA GLN A 46 6.79 12.65 -12.58
C GLN A 46 7.16 11.95 -11.26
N THR A 47 6.39 12.26 -10.23
CA THR A 47 6.61 11.78 -8.88
C THR A 47 5.27 11.29 -8.33
N GLN A 48 5.26 10.11 -7.72
CA GLN A 48 4.05 9.56 -7.12
C GLN A 48 4.37 8.76 -5.85
N TRP A 49 3.34 8.39 -5.11
CA TRP A 49 3.43 7.43 -4.03
C TRP A 49 3.24 5.99 -4.52
N SER A 50 3.94 5.07 -3.86
CA SER A 50 3.70 3.62 -3.92
C SER A 50 3.65 3.11 -2.48
N ALA A 51 2.93 2.02 -2.27
CA ALA A 51 2.87 1.36 -0.98
C ALA A 51 2.85 -0.17 -1.09
N GLN A 52 3.20 -0.84 -0.01
CA GLN A 52 3.09 -2.29 0.11
C GLN A 52 2.75 -2.66 1.55
N ALA A 53 1.76 -3.53 1.71
CA ALA A 53 1.41 -4.07 3.02
C ALA A 53 2.26 -5.31 3.33
N SER A 54 2.63 -5.49 4.59
CA SER A 54 3.29 -6.69 5.06
C SER A 54 2.94 -7.03 6.50
N CYS A 55 3.05 -8.30 6.86
CA CYS A 55 2.95 -8.73 8.24
C CYS A 55 4.29 -8.49 8.94
N HIS A 56 4.28 -7.71 10.02
CA HIS A 56 5.48 -7.40 10.81
C HIS A 56 6.13 -8.66 11.39
N GLU A 57 5.32 -9.63 11.83
CA GLU A 57 5.78 -10.81 12.56
C GLU A 57 6.45 -11.86 11.66
N CYS A 58 5.89 -12.13 10.48
CA CYS A 58 6.37 -13.20 9.60
C CYS A 58 6.96 -12.70 8.27
N GLY A 59 6.89 -11.40 8.00
CA GLY A 59 7.45 -10.78 6.80
C GLY A 59 6.68 -11.07 5.51
N ALA A 60 5.52 -11.73 5.58
CA ALA A 60 4.72 -11.98 4.39
C ALA A 60 4.16 -10.67 3.82
N THR A 61 4.24 -10.50 2.50
CA THR A 61 3.94 -9.25 1.81
C THR A 61 2.75 -9.40 0.86
N SER A 62 1.98 -8.32 0.66
CA SER A 62 1.09 -8.19 -0.49
C SER A 62 1.91 -7.88 -1.76
N PRO A 63 1.32 -7.98 -2.96
CA PRO A 63 1.87 -7.30 -4.13
C PRO A 63 2.13 -5.82 -3.83
N SER A 64 3.21 -5.26 -4.36
CA SER A 64 3.40 -3.81 -4.35
C SER A 64 2.42 -3.18 -5.33
N ILE A 65 1.90 -2.00 -4.96
CA ILE A 65 1.07 -1.20 -5.85
C ILE A 65 1.97 -0.16 -6.52
N ASP A 66 2.76 -0.63 -7.48
CA ASP A 66 3.60 0.22 -8.33
C ASP A 66 2.85 0.62 -9.61
N ILE A 67 3.31 1.67 -10.30
CA ILE A 67 2.77 2.04 -11.62
C ILE A 67 3.05 0.92 -12.63
N GLY A 68 1.98 0.51 -13.31
CA GLY A 68 2.07 -0.43 -14.42
C GLY A 68 0.73 -1.14 -14.65
N PRO A 69 0.67 -2.01 -15.68
CA PRO A 69 -0.47 -2.89 -15.86
C PRO A 69 -0.62 -3.76 -14.62
N TRP A 70 -1.71 -3.57 -13.89
CA TRP A 70 -1.95 -4.25 -12.64
C TRP A 70 -3.22 -5.10 -12.75
N SER A 71 -3.03 -6.39 -13.04
CA SER A 71 -4.14 -7.35 -13.16
C SER A 71 -4.46 -7.92 -11.78
N HIS A 72 -5.45 -7.33 -11.12
CA HIS A 72 -5.88 -7.69 -9.77
C HIS A 72 -7.40 -7.45 -9.63
N PRO A 73 -8.12 -8.16 -8.75
CA PRO A 73 -9.55 -7.91 -8.52
C PRO A 73 -9.94 -6.46 -8.15
N LEU A 74 -8.98 -5.60 -7.82
CA LEU A 74 -9.20 -4.20 -7.46
C LEU A 74 -8.75 -3.24 -8.57
N GLU A 75 -8.58 -3.71 -9.81
CA GLU A 75 -8.11 -2.90 -10.95
C GLU A 75 -8.98 -1.65 -11.18
N ASP A 76 -10.31 -1.76 -11.05
CA ASP A 76 -11.21 -0.60 -11.16
C ASP A 76 -10.95 0.45 -10.08
N GLU A 77 -10.64 0.03 -8.85
CA GLU A 77 -10.28 0.94 -7.75
C GLU A 77 -8.87 1.51 -7.95
N TYR A 78 -7.91 0.71 -8.43
CA TYR A 78 -6.54 1.14 -8.74
C TYR A 78 -6.53 2.33 -9.71
N ASN A 79 -7.39 2.29 -10.75
CA ASN A 79 -7.51 3.36 -11.73
C ASN A 79 -8.12 4.66 -11.18
N GLN A 80 -8.70 4.62 -9.98
CA GLN A 80 -9.32 5.76 -9.31
C GLN A 80 -8.47 6.34 -8.17
N VAL A 81 -7.39 5.66 -7.78
CA VAL A 81 -6.49 6.09 -6.71
C VAL A 81 -5.80 7.40 -7.12
N ASP A 82 -5.85 8.39 -6.23
CA ASP A 82 -4.98 9.57 -6.31
C ASP A 82 -3.55 9.19 -5.87
N TRP A 83 -2.68 8.95 -6.86
CA TRP A 83 -1.29 8.56 -6.66
C TRP A 83 -0.40 9.69 -6.09
N GLU A 84 -0.89 10.93 -6.04
CA GLU A 84 -0.20 12.06 -5.39
C GLU A 84 -0.51 12.12 -3.88
N ASN A 85 -1.51 11.37 -3.40
CA ASN A 85 -1.94 11.33 -2.02
C ASN A 85 -1.47 10.06 -1.29
N GLU A 86 -0.43 10.21 -0.45
CA GLU A 86 0.18 9.10 0.30
C GLU A 86 -0.86 8.27 1.08
N ARG A 87 -1.80 8.92 1.77
CA ARG A 87 -2.78 8.24 2.61
C ARG A 87 -3.73 7.39 1.78
N GLU A 88 -4.11 7.87 0.60
CA GLU A 88 -4.99 7.13 -0.31
C GLU A 88 -4.30 5.88 -0.85
N VAL A 89 -3.04 6.02 -1.27
CA VAL A 89 -2.18 4.91 -1.71
C VAL A 89 -1.96 3.89 -0.58
N VAL A 90 -1.72 4.34 0.65
CA VAL A 90 -1.60 3.46 1.83
C VAL A 90 -2.89 2.70 2.10
N ASN A 91 -4.03 3.38 2.09
CA ASN A 91 -5.34 2.74 2.28
C ASN A 91 -5.62 1.71 1.18
N PHE A 92 -5.22 2.00 -0.06
CA PHE A 92 -5.34 1.05 -1.16
C PHE A 92 -4.47 -0.18 -0.94
N ALA A 93 -3.22 -0.04 -0.50
CA ALA A 93 -2.35 -1.18 -0.16
C ALA A 93 -2.96 -2.07 0.94
N VAL A 94 -3.66 -1.51 1.93
CA VAL A 94 -4.43 -2.30 2.92
C VAL A 94 -5.57 -3.05 2.25
N LYS A 95 -6.30 -2.45 1.31
CA LYS A 95 -7.34 -3.16 0.56
C LYS A 95 -6.78 -4.31 -0.28
N VAL A 96 -5.63 -4.12 -0.93
CA VAL A 96 -4.92 -5.20 -1.63
C VAL A 96 -4.55 -6.33 -0.67
N TRP A 97 -4.05 -6.00 0.51
CA TRP A 97 -3.77 -6.99 1.56
C TRP A 97 -5.00 -7.79 2.00
N ASN A 98 -6.16 -7.14 2.09
CA ASN A 98 -7.43 -7.79 2.46
C ASN A 98 -8.03 -8.57 1.29
N CYS A 99 -7.77 -8.15 0.05
CA CYS A 99 -8.25 -8.78 -1.17
C CYS A 99 -7.35 -9.97 -1.54
N ARG A 100 -7.48 -11.04 -0.77
CA ARG A 100 -6.76 -12.30 -0.96
C ARG A 100 -7.65 -13.26 -1.76
N THR A 101 -7.67 -13.12 -3.08
CA THR A 101 -8.19 -14.17 -3.98
C THR A 101 -7.09 -15.13 -4.38
#